data_AF-A0A1G0X8Y4-F1
#
_entry.id   AF-A0A1G0X8Y4-F1
#
_cell.length_a   1.000
_cell.length_b   1.000
_cell.length_c   1.000
_cell.angle_alpha   90.00
_cell.angle_beta   90.00
_cell.angle_gamma   90.00
#
_symmetry.space_group_name_H-M   'P 1'
#
loop_
_entity.id
_entity.type
_entity.pdbx_description
1 polymer ?
#
loop_
_entity_poly.entity_id
_entity_poly.type
_entity_poly.pdbx_seq_one_letter_code
_entity_poly.pdbx_strand_id
1 'polypeptide(L)'
;MVKIVFDILFIIFVLIYFWFSIKVDNWITIYHLGFRTETPILFLKNQKIYDVIRITLFITCLILTFYTTIIPWIICLFIIAIIWVLSGKIGRNKAFDKYREILKDLAEHEEDEKQKSEYLMELKKSNDILQDRVTQSIKLGL
;
A
#
# COMPACT_ATOMS: atom_id res chain seq x y z
N MET A 1 -25.06 25.37 -5.37
CA MET A 1 -24.35 24.69 -6.47
C MET A 1 -22.86 24.54 -6.17
N VAL A 2 -22.09 25.64 -5.99
CA VAL A 2 -20.64 25.59 -5.71
C VAL A 2 -20.24 24.72 -4.50
N LYS A 3 -21.03 24.77 -3.42
CA LYS A 3 -20.76 24.00 -2.19
C LYS A 3 -20.86 22.48 -2.37
N ILE A 4 -21.83 22.02 -3.16
CA ILE A 4 -22.03 20.60 -3.50
C ILE A 4 -20.85 20.07 -4.34
N VAL A 5 -20.23 20.93 -5.15
CA VAL A 5 -19.03 20.56 -5.93
C VAL A 5 -17.88 20.16 -4.99
N PHE A 6 -17.71 20.84 -3.85
CA PHE A 6 -16.68 20.47 -2.88
C PHE A 6 -16.95 19.13 -2.20
N ASP A 7 -18.21 18.81 -1.89
CA ASP A 7 -18.59 17.50 -1.37
C ASP A 7 -18.25 16.37 -2.38
N ILE A 8 -18.53 16.59 -3.68
CA ILE A 8 -18.19 15.65 -4.75
C ILE A 8 -16.66 15.51 -4.91
N LEU A 9 -15.94 16.64 -4.95
CA LEU A 9 -14.48 16.64 -5.05
C LEU A 9 -13.85 15.91 -3.86
N PHE A 10 -14.34 16.13 -2.64
CA PHE A 10 -13.89 15.43 -1.46
C PHE A 10 -13.98 13.91 -1.64
N ILE A 11 -15.13 13.40 -2.08
CA ILE A 11 -15.33 11.96 -2.32
C ILE A 11 -14.36 11.44 -3.39
N ILE A 12 -14.21 12.16 -4.51
CA ILE A 12 -13.31 11.77 -5.60
C ILE A 12 -11.86 11.70 -5.10
N PHE A 13 -11.38 12.73 -4.41
CA PHE A 13 -10.00 12.77 -3.89
C PHE A 13 -9.75 11.69 -2.85
N VAL A 14 -10.74 11.41 -1.98
CA VAL A 14 -10.66 10.33 -1.00
C VAL A 14 -10.54 8.97 -1.68
N LEU A 15 -11.32 8.71 -2.74
CA LEU A 15 -11.23 7.47 -3.50
C LEU A 15 -9.89 7.32 -4.25
N ILE A 16 -9.42 8.40 -4.87
CA ILE A 16 -8.11 8.44 -5.54
C ILE A 16 -7.00 8.18 -4.53
N TYR A 17 -7.02 8.86 -3.38
CA TYR A 17 -6.06 8.67 -2.30
C TYR A 17 -6.06 7.22 -1.79
N PHE A 18 -7.24 6.66 -1.51
CA PHE A 18 -7.38 5.29 -1.02
C PHE A 18 -6.76 4.28 -1.99
N TRP A 19 -7.13 4.37 -3.27
CA TRP A 19 -6.64 3.46 -4.30
C TRP A 19 -5.12 3.60 -4.52
N PHE A 20 -4.64 4.84 -4.59
CA PHE A 20 -3.23 5.13 -4.80
C PHE A 20 -2.39 4.67 -3.60
N SER A 21 -2.83 4.92 -2.36
CA SER A 21 -2.12 4.48 -1.16
C SER A 21 -2.02 2.96 -1.07
N ILE A 22 -3.08 2.22 -1.42
CA ILE A 22 -3.03 0.75 -1.50
C ILE A 22 -1.93 0.28 -2.45
N LYS A 23 -1.80 0.92 -3.61
CA LYS A 23 -0.79 0.57 -4.61
C LYS A 23 0.62 0.87 -4.10
N VAL A 24 0.83 2.05 -3.53
CA VAL A 24 2.12 2.46 -2.97
C VAL A 24 2.55 1.51 -1.85
N ASP A 25 1.68 1.22 -0.88
CA ASP A 25 2.03 0.32 0.23
C ASP A 25 2.27 -1.12 -0.24
N ASN A 26 1.55 -1.57 -1.26
CA ASN A 26 1.83 -2.87 -1.90
C ASN A 26 3.25 -2.88 -2.50
N TRP A 27 3.59 -1.87 -3.30
CA TRP A 27 4.90 -1.80 -3.96
C TRP A 27 6.06 -1.66 -2.97
N ILE A 28 5.91 -0.84 -1.93
CA ILE A 28 6.91 -0.73 -0.85
C ILE A 28 7.12 -2.09 -0.19
N THR A 29 6.04 -2.78 0.17
CA THR A 29 6.09 -4.04 0.90
C THR A 29 6.74 -5.15 0.06
N ILE A 30 6.33 -5.31 -1.21
CA ILE A 30 6.90 -6.33 -2.09
C ILE A 30 8.37 -6.05 -2.45
N TYR A 31 8.74 -4.78 -2.57
CA TYR A 31 10.12 -4.34 -2.73
C TYR A 31 11.00 -4.78 -1.56
N HIS A 32 10.57 -4.53 -0.32
CA HIS A 32 11.31 -4.90 0.88
C HIS A 32 11.29 -6.40 1.18
N LEU A 33 10.36 -7.15 0.60
CA LEU A 33 10.39 -8.62 0.60
C LEU A 33 11.37 -9.20 -0.43
N GLY A 34 12.04 -8.36 -1.23
CA GLY A 34 13.09 -8.75 -2.16
C GLY A 34 12.65 -8.86 -3.62
N PHE A 35 11.37 -8.74 -3.92
CA PHE A 35 10.82 -8.91 -5.27
C PHE A 35 10.69 -7.57 -6.01
N ARG A 36 11.84 -6.93 -6.27
CA ARG A 36 11.90 -5.61 -6.91
C ARG A 36 11.31 -5.61 -8.32
N THR A 37 11.47 -6.70 -9.08
CA THR A 37 10.96 -6.87 -10.45
C THR A 37 9.43 -6.81 -10.54
N GLU A 38 8.74 -7.03 -9.41
CA GLU A 38 7.28 -7.03 -9.32
C GLU A 38 6.69 -5.64 -9.07
N THR A 39 7.54 -4.61 -9.03
CA THR A 39 7.16 -3.21 -8.87
C THR A 39 7.36 -2.42 -10.17
N PRO A 40 6.56 -1.38 -10.43
CA PRO A 40 6.73 -0.55 -11.62
C PRO A 40 8.11 0.11 -11.67
N ILE A 41 8.74 0.14 -12.85
CA ILE A 41 10.07 0.74 -13.06
C ILE A 41 10.11 2.21 -12.60
N LEU A 42 9.04 2.96 -12.86
CA LEU A 42 8.94 4.36 -12.44
C LEU A 42 8.93 4.52 -10.91
N PHE A 43 8.33 3.57 -10.19
CA PHE A 43 8.36 3.53 -8.74
C PHE A 43 9.76 3.24 -8.21
N LEU A 44 10.45 2.24 -8.77
CA LEU A 44 11.85 1.93 -8.41
C LEU A 44 12.79 3.13 -8.61
N LYS A 45 12.61 3.86 -9.71
CA LYS A 45 13.45 5.03 -10.02
C LYS A 45 13.22 6.19 -9.05
N ASN A 46 11.97 6.38 -8.59
CA ASN A 46 11.55 7.59 -7.90
C ASN A 46 10.58 7.32 -6.73
N GLN A 47 10.91 6.39 -5.83
CA GLN A 47 10.02 6.02 -4.70
C GLN A 47 9.54 7.24 -3.89
N LYS A 48 10.44 8.19 -3.60
CA LYS A 48 10.11 9.43 -2.86
C LYS A 48 9.02 10.26 -3.54
N ILE A 49 8.95 10.27 -4.88
CA ILE A 49 7.91 11.02 -5.60
C ILE A 49 6.53 10.42 -5.32
N TYR A 50 6.41 9.09 -5.25
CA TYR A 50 5.15 8.43 -4.95
C TYR A 50 4.70 8.70 -3.50
N ASP A 51 5.63 8.77 -2.56
CA ASP A 51 5.34 9.20 -1.19
C ASP A 51 4.86 10.66 -1.13
N VAL A 52 5.53 11.55 -1.85
CA VAL A 52 5.12 12.97 -1.94
C VAL A 52 3.73 13.11 -2.57
N ILE A 53 3.42 12.38 -3.65
CA ILE A 53 2.09 12.37 -4.27
C ILE A 53 1.05 11.88 -3.26
N ARG A 54 1.32 10.79 -2.55
CA ARG A 54 0.42 10.24 -1.52
C ARG A 54 0.15 11.25 -0.40
N ILE A 55 1.18 11.91 0.11
CA ILE A 55 1.06 12.95 1.14
C ILE A 55 0.27 14.15 0.61
N THR A 56 0.53 14.58 -0.63
CA THR A 56 -0.18 15.70 -1.25
C THR A 56 -1.66 15.40 -1.40
N LEU A 57 -2.02 14.19 -1.83
CA LEU A 57 -3.42 13.74 -1.89
C LEU A 57 -4.07 13.74 -0.50
N PHE A 58 -3.38 13.24 0.52
CA PHE A 58 -3.89 13.25 1.90
C PHE A 58 -4.16 14.66 2.42
N ILE A 59 -3.20 15.58 2.24
CA ILE A 59 -3.34 16.99 2.63
C ILE A 59 -4.49 17.64 1.85
N THR A 60 -4.63 17.33 0.56
CA THR A 60 -5.74 17.84 -0.26
C THR A 60 -7.09 17.38 0.29
N CYS A 61 -7.22 16.11 0.66
CA CYS A 61 -8.43 15.59 1.32
C CYS A 61 -8.72 16.35 2.63
N LEU A 62 -7.70 16.62 3.45
CA LEU A 62 -7.84 17.37 4.70
C LEU A 62 -8.34 18.79 4.46
N ILE A 63 -7.75 19.51 3.50
CA ILE A 63 -8.16 20.87 3.14
C ILE A 63 -9.62 20.88 2.67
N LEU A 64 -10.01 19.92 1.83
CA LEU A 64 -11.38 19.82 1.31
C LEU A 64 -12.43 19.63 2.43
N THR A 65 -12.07 19.02 3.57
CA THR A 65 -13.01 18.83 4.69
C THR A 65 -13.59 20.13 5.27
N PHE A 66 -12.88 21.25 5.13
CA PHE A 66 -13.36 22.55 5.61
C PHE A 66 -14.31 23.24 4.63
N TYR A 67 -14.42 22.73 3.40
CA TYR A 67 -15.27 23.29 2.34
C TYR A 67 -16.50 22.42 2.05
N THR A 68 -16.58 21.20 2.61
CA THR A 68 -17.77 20.35 2.51
C THR A 68 -18.94 20.94 3.28
N THR A 69 -20.15 20.70 2.79
CA THR A 69 -21.36 21.32 3.36
C THR A 69 -22.47 20.35 3.67
N ILE A 70 -22.50 19.22 2.98
CA ILE A 70 -23.45 18.14 3.24
C ILE A 70 -22.93 17.27 4.38
N ILE A 71 -21.62 17.00 4.35
CA ILE A 71 -20.96 16.15 5.34
C ILE A 71 -20.26 17.06 6.37
N PRO A 72 -20.62 16.98 7.66
CA PRO A 72 -19.91 17.68 8.72
C PRO A 72 -18.41 17.38 8.70
N TRP A 73 -17.58 18.41 8.82
CA TRP A 73 -16.12 18.30 8.74
C TRP A 73 -15.52 17.24 9.69
N ILE A 74 -16.09 17.08 10.90
CA ILE A 74 -15.69 16.05 11.87
C ILE A 74 -15.86 14.64 11.29
N ILE A 75 -16.96 14.39 10.58
CA ILE A 75 -17.23 13.11 9.94
C ILE A 75 -16.25 12.88 8.79
N CYS A 76 -15.94 13.92 8.00
CA CYS A 76 -14.92 13.84 6.95
C CYS A 76 -13.54 13.47 7.50
N LEU A 77 -13.12 14.06 8.62
CA LEU A 77 -11.85 13.71 9.28
C LEU A 77 -11.84 12.24 9.74
N PHE A 78 -12.95 11.76 10.30
CA PHE A 78 -13.08 10.37 10.71
C PHE A 78 -12.98 9.40 9.50
N ILE A 79 -13.64 9.74 8.38
CA ILE A 79 -13.53 8.98 7.13
C ILE A 79 -12.08 8.93 6.64
N ILE A 80 -11.39 10.07 6.61
CA ILE A 80 -9.97 10.15 6.20
C ILE A 80 -9.10 9.25 7.10
N ALA A 81 -9.28 9.32 8.42
CA ALA A 81 -8.51 8.53 9.37
C ALA A 81 -8.71 7.01 9.15
N ILE A 82 -9.95 6.57 8.97
CA ILE A 82 -10.27 5.17 8.64
C ILE A 82 -9.60 4.76 7.33
N ILE A 83 -9.73 5.59 6.29
CA ILE A 83 -9.21 5.29 4.95
C ILE A 83 -7.68 5.21 4.95
N TRP A 84 -7.02 6.06 5.73
CA TRP A 84 -5.56 5.99 5.91
C TRP A 84 -5.12 4.65 6.53
N VAL A 85 -5.79 4.21 7.61
CA VAL A 85 -5.46 2.92 8.25
C VAL A 85 -5.79 1.74 7.33
N LEU A 86 -6.97 1.75 6.70
CA LEU A 86 -7.44 0.67 5.85
C LEU A 86 -6.59 0.52 4.58
N SER A 87 -6.25 1.62 3.91
CA SER A 87 -5.43 1.57 2.70
C SER A 87 -4.07 0.93 2.96
N GLY A 88 -3.42 1.30 4.06
CA GLY A 88 -2.15 0.69 4.48
C GLY A 88 -2.30 -0.80 4.74
N LYS A 89 -3.30 -1.22 5.51
CA LYS A 89 -3.52 -2.64 5.81
C LYS A 89 -3.81 -3.46 4.55
N ILE A 90 -4.67 -2.94 3.67
CA ILE A 90 -5.05 -3.62 2.41
C ILE A 90 -3.85 -3.70 1.46
N GLY A 91 -3.06 -2.63 1.33
CA GLY A 91 -1.86 -2.61 0.49
C GLY A 91 -0.84 -3.67 0.90
N ARG A 92 -0.54 -3.76 2.21
CA ARG A 92 0.40 -4.75 2.75
C ARG A 92 -0.09 -6.19 2.60
N ASN A 93 -1.37 -6.44 2.92
CA ASN A 93 -1.94 -7.78 2.73
C ASN A 93 -1.86 -8.23 1.26
N LYS A 94 -2.19 -7.34 0.31
CA LYS A 94 -2.04 -7.65 -1.13
C LYS A 94 -0.59 -7.97 -1.52
N ALA A 95 0.40 -7.33 -0.92
CA ALA A 95 1.79 -7.65 -1.15
C ALA A 95 2.17 -9.02 -0.56
N PHE A 96 1.65 -9.37 0.63
CA PHE A 96 1.89 -10.69 1.22
C PHE A 96 1.25 -11.82 0.41
N ASP A 97 0.05 -11.59 -0.14
CA ASP A 97 -0.60 -12.54 -1.03
C ASP A 97 0.22 -12.71 -2.31
N LYS A 98 0.65 -11.60 -2.93
CA LYS A 98 1.52 -11.64 -4.12
C LYS A 98 2.88 -12.28 -3.84
N TYR A 99 3.48 -12.02 -2.68
CA TYR A 99 4.71 -12.68 -2.23
C TYR A 99 4.56 -14.20 -2.21
N ARG A 100 3.43 -14.69 -1.68
CA ARG A 100 3.14 -16.13 -1.66
C ARG A 100 2.87 -16.69 -3.05
N GLU A 101 2.20 -15.94 -3.92
CA GLU A 101 2.02 -16.37 -5.32
C GLU A 101 3.38 -16.56 -6.01
N ILE A 102 4.31 -15.62 -5.84
CA ILE A 102 5.65 -15.71 -6.44
C ILE A 102 6.44 -16.90 -5.87
N LEU A 103 6.43 -17.08 -4.54
CA LEU A 103 7.13 -18.21 -3.93
C LEU A 103 6.56 -19.57 -4.34
N LYS A 104 5.24 -19.64 -4.55
CA LYS A 104 4.58 -20.85 -5.03
C LYS A 104 5.02 -21.15 -6.47
N ASP A 105 5.04 -20.15 -7.33
CA ASP A 105 5.53 -20.27 -8.71
C ASP A 105 6.99 -20.72 -8.75
N LEU A 106 7.86 -20.11 -7.92
CA LEU A 106 9.26 -20.53 -7.79
C LEU A 106 9.39 -21.99 -7.31
N ALA A 107 8.64 -22.40 -6.30
CA ALA A 107 8.67 -23.77 -5.77
C ALA A 107 8.16 -24.83 -6.76
N GLU A 108 7.25 -24.47 -7.66
CA GLU A 108 6.73 -25.37 -8.69
C GLU A 108 7.76 -25.63 -9.80
N HIS A 109 8.60 -24.64 -10.09
CA HIS A 109 9.62 -24.71 -11.16
C HIS A 109 11.03 -25.01 -10.65
N GLU A 110 11.23 -25.14 -9.34
CA GLU A 110 12.52 -25.45 -8.73
C GLU A 110 12.82 -26.96 -8.76
N GLU A 111 13.98 -27.32 -9.33
CA GLU A 111 14.46 -28.70 -9.42
C GLU A 111 15.22 -29.14 -8.16
N ASP A 112 15.87 -28.20 -7.46
CA ASP A 112 16.57 -28.46 -6.22
C ASP A 112 15.57 -28.63 -5.06
N GLU A 113 15.45 -29.86 -4.53
CA GLU A 113 14.57 -30.17 -3.40
C GLU A 113 14.83 -29.31 -2.17
N LYS A 114 16.09 -28.89 -1.95
CA LYS A 114 16.45 -28.04 -0.81
C LYS A 114 15.87 -26.64 -0.98
N GLN A 115 16.08 -26.00 -2.13
CA GLN A 115 15.54 -24.66 -2.42
C GLN A 115 14.01 -24.66 -2.47
N LYS A 116 13.42 -25.70 -3.05
CA LYS A 116 11.98 -25.92 -3.04
C LYS A 116 11.41 -25.98 -1.61
N SER A 117 12.08 -26.72 -0.72
CA SER A 117 11.68 -26.81 0.70
C SER A 117 11.75 -25.44 1.40
N GLU A 118 12.78 -24.64 1.10
CA GLU A 118 12.93 -23.29 1.64
C GLU A 118 11.77 -22.37 1.19
N TYR A 119 11.38 -22.39 -0.09
CA TYR A 119 10.23 -21.64 -0.58
C TYR A 119 8.91 -22.09 0.08
N LEU A 120 8.70 -23.40 0.23
CA LEU A 120 7.52 -23.95 0.91
C LEU A 120 7.47 -23.58 2.40
N MET A 121 8.62 -23.45 3.06
CA MET A 121 8.70 -22.97 4.44
C MET A 121 8.37 -21.48 4.53
N GLU A 122 8.87 -20.67 3.60
CA GLU A 122 8.56 -19.24 3.51
C GLU A 122 7.05 -18.98 3.26
N LEU A 123 6.39 -19.80 2.44
CA LEU A 123 4.94 -19.71 2.18
C LEU A 123 4.08 -19.80 3.43
N LYS A 124 4.51 -20.59 4.42
CA LYS A 124 3.78 -20.85 5.66
C LYS A 124 3.88 -19.72 6.68
N LYS A 125 4.75 -18.72 6.45
CA LYS A 125 4.92 -17.61 7.40
C LYS A 125 3.65 -16.77 7.49
N SER A 126 3.28 -16.39 8.72
CA SER A 126 2.15 -15.50 8.99
C SER A 126 2.45 -14.08 8.48
N ASN A 127 1.39 -13.29 8.26
CA ASN A 127 1.54 -11.90 7.85
C ASN A 127 2.34 -11.07 8.86
N ASP A 128 2.27 -11.41 10.15
CA ASP A 128 3.02 -10.70 11.20
C ASP A 128 4.54 -10.91 11.03
N ILE A 129 4.96 -12.14 10.74
CA ILE A 129 6.39 -12.44 10.49
C ILE A 129 6.87 -11.72 9.22
N LEU A 130 6.04 -11.68 8.18
CA LEU A 130 6.38 -10.95 6.95
C LEU A 130 6.45 -9.44 7.19
N GLN A 131 5.56 -8.90 8.02
CA GLN A 131 5.58 -7.50 8.43
C GLN A 131 6.84 -7.14 9.22
N ASP A 132 7.30 -8.04 10.11
CA ASP A 132 8.54 -7.85 10.86
C ASP A 132 9.76 -7.81 9.93
N ARG A 133 9.82 -8.70 8.93
CA ARG A 133 10.89 -8.69 7.90
C ARG A 133 10.91 -7.38 7.12
N VAL A 134 9.75 -6.91 6.65
CA VAL A 134 9.64 -5.63 5.93
C VAL A 134 10.12 -4.48 6.82
N THR A 135 9.72 -4.48 8.10
CA THR A 135 10.14 -3.46 9.06
C THR A 135 11.65 -3.48 9.31
N GLN A 136 12.26 -4.66 9.39
CA GLN A 136 13.71 -4.81 9.51
C GLN A 136 14.44 -4.32 8.25
N SER A 137 13.97 -4.69 7.05
CA SER A 137 14.54 -4.23 5.79
C SER A 137 14.52 -2.70 5.67
N ILE A 138 13.40 -2.06 6.03
CA ILE A 138 13.29 -0.59 6.06
C ILE A 138 14.31 0.02 7.02
N LYS A 139 14.43 -0.52 8.24
CA LYS A 139 15.39 -0.02 9.25
C LYS A 139 16.84 -0.13 8.80
N LEU A 140 17.17 -1.18 8.05
CA LEU A 140 18.51 -1.45 7.54
C LEU A 140 18.82 -0.68 6.24
N GLY A 141 17.82 -0.01 5.64
CA GLY A 141 17.98 0.72 4.38
C GLY A 141 18.19 -0.19 3.16
N LEU A 142 17.67 -1.42 3.21
CA LEU A 142 17.80 -2.47 2.18
C LEU A 142 16.65 -2.44 1.16
#